data_AF-A0A1F7UPE9-F1
#
_entry.id   AF-A0A1F7UPE9-F1
#
_cell.length_a   1.000
_cell.length_b   1.000
_cell.length_c   1.000
_cell.angle_alpha   90.00
_cell.angle_beta   90.00
_cell.angle_gamma   90.00
#
_symmetry.space_group_name_H-M   'P 1'
#
loop_
_entity.id
_entity.type
_entity.pdbx_description
1 polymer ?
#
loop_
_entity_poly.entity_id
_entity_poly.type
_entity_poly.pdbx_seq_one_letter_code
_entity_poly.pdbx_strand_id
1 'polypeptide(L)'
;MAVTDCRVVVEHERCASGEWQANCEQIAQSAGTAVHTGFGDVTSGFDKCASALAAAGVTPAEPVETFEPVLPKLQIPIFTLTPFTTPTKQAIEGGKSVLLIDFLGTYLVGLYKFLVGISSITAGVMIVWAGLKWLTSAGNPERISDAKHKIGNASIGLILVLGSYVILNIVNPELVFFKPLRVEFVERIELELRMGTTTADTSEGLVSGSVPGSHTPTFTSCPFTLSSPRVQSGGGARAAEFYEQVRTSGIINGATIRDRAVQIADAAAACDTNFGSCGRTAGTILALAGVGDQKCLSPASGNCNGNNGPQIHGISQNQRSSIYGMRCDFEGANGQYAKYKREDCGNTASEATAKIRTYLQSEATAGRLSGWPDQWANDLRPGDYFVVYNGNKDLVGSHAVIFVGWASDGNSAQVIQGGGAAWKTRGGSICIKGACGDRMKPLLYIWTP
;
A
#
# COMPACT_ATOMS: atom_id res chain seq x y z
N MET A 1 25.91 3.69 -16.22
CA MET A 1 25.90 2.28 -16.69
C MET A 1 26.11 1.39 -15.48
N ALA A 2 25.57 0.17 -15.50
CA ALA A 2 25.41 -0.65 -14.31
C ALA A 2 26.73 -1.23 -13.77
N VAL A 3 26.92 -1.17 -12.46
CA VAL A 3 27.93 -1.95 -11.71
C VAL A 3 27.27 -2.44 -10.40
N THR A 4 26.21 -3.23 -10.54
CA THR A 4 25.53 -3.90 -9.42
C THR A 4 25.37 -5.41 -9.63
N ASP A 5 25.63 -5.92 -10.85
CA ASP A 5 25.25 -7.28 -11.25
C ASP A 5 26.47 -8.21 -11.51
N CYS A 6 27.34 -8.33 -10.50
CA CYS A 6 28.41 -9.35 -10.46
C CYS A 6 28.51 -10.05 -9.10
N ARG A 7 27.49 -9.90 -8.23
CA ARG A 7 27.41 -10.60 -6.93
C ARG A 7 26.21 -11.54 -6.79
N VAL A 8 25.23 -11.47 -7.69
CA VAL A 8 24.02 -12.31 -7.65
C VAL A 8 24.19 -13.62 -8.43
N VAL A 9 25.12 -13.68 -9.39
CA VAL A 9 25.42 -14.91 -10.16
C VAL A 9 26.45 -15.79 -9.44
N VAL A 10 26.11 -16.23 -8.23
CA VAL A 10 26.82 -17.32 -7.52
C VAL A 10 25.91 -18.53 -7.35
N GLU A 11 25.09 -18.81 -8.35
CA GLU A 11 24.49 -20.13 -8.59
C GLU A 11 24.37 -20.36 -10.12
N HIS A 12 25.34 -21.11 -10.65
CA HIS A 12 25.43 -21.71 -12.00
C HIS A 12 25.47 -20.84 -13.29
N GLU A 13 26.54 -21.08 -14.07
CA GLU A 13 26.60 -21.09 -15.55
C GLU A 13 26.71 -19.81 -16.41
N ARG A 14 26.98 -18.60 -15.88
CA ARG A 14 27.16 -17.38 -16.74
C ARG A 14 28.38 -16.48 -16.49
N CYS A 15 29.54 -17.01 -16.12
CA CYS A 15 30.81 -16.27 -16.17
C CYS A 15 31.91 -17.06 -16.91
N ALA A 16 31.78 -17.14 -18.24
CA ALA A 16 32.68 -17.93 -19.09
C ALA A 16 33.32 -17.12 -20.26
N SER A 17 33.71 -15.86 -20.03
CA SER A 17 34.56 -15.09 -20.96
C SER A 17 35.03 -13.75 -20.38
N GLY A 18 36.28 -13.64 -19.90
CA GLY A 18 37.09 -12.39 -19.80
C GLY A 18 36.61 -11.14 -19.03
N GLU A 19 35.32 -10.92 -18.82
CA GLU A 19 34.72 -9.66 -18.37
C GLU A 19 35.08 -9.30 -16.92
N TRP A 20 35.40 -10.30 -16.09
CA TRP A 20 35.78 -10.08 -14.69
C TRP A 20 37.11 -9.30 -14.54
N GLN A 21 38.06 -9.45 -15.47
CA GLN A 21 39.32 -8.68 -15.43
C GLN A 21 39.08 -7.20 -15.70
N ALA A 22 38.29 -6.88 -16.74
CA ALA A 22 37.95 -5.49 -17.08
C ALA A 22 37.23 -4.79 -15.93
N ASN A 23 36.29 -5.47 -15.27
CA ASN A 23 35.58 -4.93 -14.10
C ASN A 23 36.52 -4.72 -12.90
N CYS A 24 37.43 -5.66 -12.61
CA CYS A 24 38.42 -5.49 -11.54
C CYS A 24 39.39 -4.32 -11.79
N GLU A 25 39.91 -4.17 -13.01
CA GLU A 25 40.79 -3.04 -13.37
C GLU A 25 40.06 -1.70 -13.28
N GLN A 26 38.80 -1.64 -13.74
CA GLN A 26 38.00 -0.41 -13.70
C GLN A 26 37.66 0.03 -12.27
N ILE A 27 37.39 -0.92 -11.36
CA ILE A 27 37.14 -0.62 -9.94
C ILE A 27 38.44 -0.20 -9.24
N ALA A 28 39.57 -0.87 -9.49
CA ALA A 28 40.87 -0.48 -8.91
C ALA A 28 41.32 0.93 -9.37
N GLN A 29 41.13 1.27 -10.64
CA GLN A 29 41.41 2.62 -11.17
C GLN A 29 40.53 3.69 -10.50
N SER A 30 39.25 3.40 -10.26
CA SER A 30 38.36 4.34 -9.55
C SER A 30 38.73 4.54 -8.07
N ALA A 31 39.42 3.56 -7.47
CA ALA A 31 40.00 3.65 -6.13
C ALA A 31 41.41 4.28 -6.09
N GLY A 32 41.95 4.72 -7.24
CA GLY A 32 43.25 5.38 -7.33
C GLY A 32 44.47 4.45 -7.28
N THR A 33 44.28 3.13 -7.42
CA THR A 33 45.36 2.13 -7.38
C THR A 33 45.57 1.46 -8.74
N ALA A 34 46.81 1.53 -9.25
CA ALA A 34 47.19 0.86 -10.49
C ALA A 34 47.50 -0.63 -10.22
N VAL A 35 46.65 -1.53 -10.73
CA VAL A 35 46.86 -2.98 -10.64
C VAL A 35 47.24 -3.51 -12.03
N HIS A 36 48.51 -3.90 -12.22
CA HIS A 36 48.95 -4.59 -13.43
C HIS A 36 48.72 -6.11 -13.29
N THR A 37 47.61 -6.64 -13.83
CA THR A 37 47.34 -8.09 -13.82
C THR A 37 47.97 -8.85 -14.99
N GLY A 38 49.27 -9.13 -14.88
CA GLY A 38 49.92 -10.17 -15.68
C GLY A 38 49.89 -11.52 -14.95
N PHE A 39 48.78 -12.26 -15.00
CA PHE A 39 48.67 -13.56 -14.31
C PHE A 39 48.00 -14.64 -15.15
N GLY A 40 48.63 -15.82 -15.15
CA GLY A 40 48.02 -17.06 -15.64
C GLY A 40 47.19 -17.74 -14.56
N ASP A 41 46.14 -18.40 -15.01
CA ASP A 41 45.13 -19.17 -14.26
C ASP A 41 44.15 -18.35 -13.38
N VAL A 42 42.87 -18.70 -13.53
CA VAL A 42 41.69 -17.90 -13.18
C VAL A 42 41.51 -17.77 -11.67
N THR A 43 41.75 -18.86 -10.94
CA THR A 43 41.64 -18.90 -9.47
C THR A 43 42.59 -17.90 -8.80
N SER A 44 43.83 -17.80 -9.29
CA SER A 44 44.84 -16.89 -8.75
C SER A 44 44.56 -15.40 -8.99
N GLY A 45 43.62 -15.09 -9.87
CA GLY A 45 43.18 -13.73 -10.19
C GLY A 45 42.11 -13.20 -9.24
N PHE A 46 41.16 -14.05 -8.84
CA PHE A 46 40.09 -13.68 -7.90
C PHE A 46 40.64 -13.26 -6.53
N ASP A 47 41.56 -14.03 -5.95
CA ASP A 47 42.17 -13.72 -4.65
C ASP A 47 42.95 -12.38 -4.66
N LYS A 48 43.58 -12.04 -5.80
CA LYS A 48 44.30 -10.78 -5.99
C LYS A 48 43.36 -9.59 -6.16
N CYS A 49 42.23 -9.76 -6.85
CA CYS A 49 41.23 -8.70 -6.92
C CYS A 49 40.52 -8.50 -5.57
N ALA A 50 40.18 -9.58 -4.85
CA ALA A 50 39.60 -9.51 -3.50
C ALA A 50 40.53 -8.81 -2.49
N SER A 51 41.83 -9.11 -2.51
CA SER A 51 42.81 -8.45 -1.63
C SER A 51 43.09 -6.99 -2.03
N ALA A 52 43.07 -6.64 -3.31
CA ALA A 52 43.17 -5.25 -3.77
C ALA A 52 41.95 -4.41 -3.34
N LEU A 53 40.73 -4.96 -3.45
CA LEU A 53 39.50 -4.30 -3.01
C LEU A 53 39.43 -4.12 -1.49
N ALA A 54 39.91 -5.11 -0.73
CA ALA A 54 40.05 -4.99 0.72
C ALA A 54 41.07 -3.91 1.12
N ALA A 55 42.20 -3.80 0.40
CA ALA A 55 43.18 -2.74 0.61
C ALA A 55 42.64 -1.33 0.25
N ALA A 56 41.67 -1.25 -0.66
CA ALA A 56 40.94 -0.02 -0.99
C ALA A 56 39.80 0.32 0.01
N GLY A 57 39.63 -0.45 1.08
CA GLY A 57 38.60 -0.21 2.10
C GLY A 57 37.17 -0.60 1.67
N VAL A 58 37.00 -1.31 0.56
CA VAL A 58 35.70 -1.75 0.07
C VAL A 58 35.30 -3.04 0.80
N THR A 59 34.52 -2.91 1.87
CA THR A 59 33.96 -4.07 2.58
C THR A 59 32.85 -4.73 1.75
N PRO A 60 32.76 -6.08 1.75
CA PRO A 60 31.58 -6.80 1.29
C PRO A 60 30.28 -6.19 1.82
N ALA A 61 29.37 -5.80 0.93
CA ALA A 61 27.98 -5.55 1.31
C ALA A 61 27.38 -6.84 1.92
N GLU A 62 26.63 -6.69 3.02
CA GLU A 62 25.92 -7.78 3.67
C GLU A 62 24.83 -8.38 2.74
N PRO A 63 24.50 -9.67 2.87
CA PRO A 63 23.55 -10.32 1.97
C PRO A 63 22.14 -9.74 2.14
N VAL A 64 21.57 -9.27 1.02
CA VAL A 64 20.19 -8.78 0.94
C VAL A 64 19.24 -9.93 1.31
N GLU A 65 18.38 -9.73 2.31
CA GLU A 65 17.35 -10.71 2.68
C GLU A 65 16.48 -11.10 1.47
N THR A 66 16.62 -12.34 1.02
CA THR A 66 15.80 -12.91 -0.04
C THR A 66 14.38 -13.13 0.44
N PHE A 67 13.41 -12.50 -0.22
CA PHE A 67 11.99 -12.70 0.06
C PHE A 67 11.57 -14.16 -0.19
N GLU A 68 11.45 -14.94 0.89
CA GLU A 68 10.85 -16.27 0.88
C GLU A 68 9.33 -16.17 1.10
N PRO A 69 8.49 -16.53 0.09
CA PRO A 69 7.04 -16.47 0.25
C PRO A 69 6.53 -17.60 1.14
N VAL A 70 5.87 -17.25 2.24
CA VAL A 70 5.27 -18.21 3.18
C VAL A 70 4.07 -18.91 2.53
N LEU A 71 4.19 -20.21 2.28
CA LEU A 71 3.08 -21.01 1.74
C LEU A 71 1.97 -21.24 2.78
N PRO A 72 0.67 -21.21 2.37
CA PRO A 72 -0.43 -21.47 3.30
C PRO A 72 -0.40 -22.90 3.85
N LYS A 73 -0.46 -23.04 5.18
CA LYS A 73 -0.58 -24.34 5.85
C LYS A 73 -2.05 -24.62 6.18
N LEU A 74 -2.63 -25.62 5.54
CA LEU A 74 -3.99 -26.08 5.82
C LEU A 74 -4.03 -26.88 7.14
N GLN A 75 -4.96 -26.54 8.04
CA GLN A 75 -5.19 -27.30 9.27
C GLN A 75 -5.88 -28.65 9.01
N ILE A 76 -6.60 -28.77 7.89
CA ILE A 76 -7.33 -29.98 7.50
C ILE A 76 -6.75 -30.45 6.15
N PRO A 77 -6.20 -31.68 6.05
CA PRO A 77 -5.67 -32.19 4.79
C PRO A 77 -6.80 -32.54 3.82
N ILE A 78 -6.93 -31.77 2.74
CA ILE A 78 -7.86 -32.06 1.64
C ILE A 78 -7.11 -32.93 0.62
N PHE A 79 -7.38 -34.24 0.59
CA PHE A 79 -6.65 -35.20 -0.25
C PHE A 79 -6.71 -34.92 -1.77
N THR A 80 -7.75 -34.20 -2.23
CA THR A 80 -7.94 -33.81 -3.64
C THR A 80 -7.35 -32.45 -4.00
N LEU A 81 -6.65 -31.78 -3.07
CA LEU A 81 -6.04 -30.48 -3.28
C LEU A 81 -4.60 -30.66 -3.82
N THR A 82 -4.31 -30.02 -4.95
CA THR A 82 -2.93 -29.91 -5.44
C THR A 82 -2.12 -29.02 -4.48
N PRO A 83 -0.87 -29.36 -4.15
CA PRO A 83 -0.04 -28.55 -3.26
C PRO A 83 0.03 -27.09 -3.72
N PHE A 84 0.03 -26.15 -2.78
CA PHE A 84 0.36 -24.76 -3.10
C PHE A 84 1.79 -24.69 -3.64
N THR A 85 1.97 -23.99 -4.75
CA THR A 85 3.28 -23.75 -5.37
C THR A 85 3.84 -22.42 -4.90
N THR A 86 5.16 -22.25 -4.98
CA THR A 86 5.82 -20.99 -4.68
C THR A 86 5.35 -19.91 -5.66
N PRO A 87 4.87 -18.74 -5.21
CA PRO A 87 4.41 -17.67 -6.09
C PRO A 87 5.47 -17.26 -7.13
N THR A 88 5.18 -17.45 -8.41
CA THR A 88 6.13 -17.18 -9.49
C THR A 88 6.28 -15.67 -9.71
N LYS A 89 7.52 -15.18 -9.68
CA LYS A 89 7.87 -13.84 -10.20
C LYS A 89 7.88 -13.90 -11.73
N GLN A 90 7.07 -13.07 -12.38
CA GLN A 90 7.12 -12.83 -13.83
C GLN A 90 7.55 -11.39 -14.09
N ALA A 91 8.55 -11.20 -14.96
CA ALA A 91 8.85 -9.88 -15.50
C ALA A 91 7.79 -9.49 -16.53
N ILE A 92 7.32 -8.25 -16.48
CA ILE A 92 6.49 -7.61 -17.50
C ILE A 92 7.34 -6.58 -18.24
N GLU A 93 7.07 -6.37 -19.52
CA GLU A 93 7.67 -5.27 -20.30
C GLU A 93 7.56 -3.93 -19.54
N GLY A 94 8.66 -3.17 -19.51
CA GLY A 94 8.77 -1.95 -18.70
C GLY A 94 9.48 -2.12 -17.35
N GLY A 95 10.17 -3.24 -17.11
CA GLY A 95 11.06 -3.42 -15.96
C GLY A 95 10.36 -3.68 -14.62
N LYS A 96 9.04 -3.93 -14.64
CA LYS A 96 8.27 -4.35 -13.47
C LYS A 96 8.30 -5.86 -13.31
N SER A 97 8.40 -6.33 -12.07
CA SER A 97 8.11 -7.74 -11.74
C SER A 97 6.76 -7.85 -11.05
N VAL A 98 5.97 -8.86 -11.42
CA VAL A 98 4.73 -9.23 -10.74
C VAL A 98 4.85 -10.60 -10.11
N LEU A 99 4.24 -10.75 -8.93
CA LEU A 99 4.05 -12.01 -8.25
C LEU A 99 2.67 -12.57 -8.64
N LEU A 100 2.65 -13.83 -9.11
CA LEU A 100 1.42 -14.57 -9.37
C LEU A 100 1.06 -15.44 -8.16
N ILE A 101 -0.12 -15.22 -7.58
CA ILE A 101 -0.62 -15.96 -6.41
C ILE A 101 -1.96 -16.63 -6.77
N ASP A 102 -2.02 -17.95 -6.79
CA ASP A 102 -3.19 -18.74 -7.20
C ASP A 102 -3.94 -19.42 -6.04
N PHE A 103 -3.44 -19.28 -4.80
CA PHE A 103 -3.82 -20.06 -3.63
C PHE A 103 -5.34 -20.22 -3.42
N LEU A 104 -6.11 -19.13 -3.60
CA LEU A 104 -7.56 -19.17 -3.42
C LEU A 104 -8.26 -20.05 -4.47
N GLY A 105 -7.82 -19.97 -5.73
CA GLY A 105 -8.37 -20.80 -6.80
C GLY A 105 -8.05 -22.28 -6.59
N THR A 106 -6.78 -22.57 -6.27
CA THR A 106 -6.29 -23.92 -5.96
C THR A 106 -7.03 -24.53 -4.78
N TYR A 107 -7.31 -23.75 -3.73
CA TYR A 107 -8.12 -24.18 -2.58
C TYR A 107 -9.57 -24.51 -2.97
N LEU A 108 -10.27 -23.61 -3.68
CA LEU A 108 -11.67 -23.80 -4.05
C LEU A 108 -11.87 -25.00 -4.99
N VAL A 109 -10.97 -25.20 -5.95
CA VAL A 109 -11.00 -26.37 -6.85
C VAL A 109 -10.73 -27.67 -6.08
N GLY A 110 -9.77 -27.68 -5.15
CA GLY A 110 -9.48 -28.84 -4.30
C GLY A 110 -10.67 -29.22 -3.41
N LEU A 111 -11.31 -28.23 -2.78
CA LEU A 111 -12.50 -28.39 -1.94
C LEU A 111 -13.72 -28.87 -2.74
N TYR A 112 -13.96 -28.34 -3.94
CA TYR A 112 -15.07 -28.78 -4.79
C TYR A 112 -14.91 -30.26 -5.18
N LYS A 113 -13.70 -30.67 -5.62
CA LYS A 113 -13.38 -32.08 -5.93
C LYS A 113 -13.60 -33.00 -4.72
N PHE A 114 -13.27 -32.55 -3.51
CA PHE A 114 -13.48 -33.30 -2.28
C PHE A 114 -14.97 -33.56 -2.00
N LEU A 115 -15.80 -32.50 -2.11
CA LEU A 115 -17.24 -32.59 -1.91
C LEU A 115 -17.91 -33.50 -2.95
N VAL A 116 -17.53 -33.39 -4.24
CA VAL A 116 -18.00 -34.30 -5.30
C VAL A 116 -17.63 -35.75 -5.00
N GLY A 117 -16.41 -36.00 -4.49
CA GLY A 117 -15.96 -37.33 -4.08
C GLY A 117 -16.83 -37.93 -2.97
N ILE A 118 -17.06 -37.19 -1.89
CA ILE A 118 -17.94 -37.63 -0.78
C ILE A 118 -19.37 -37.86 -1.28
N SER A 119 -19.94 -36.92 -2.04
CA SER A 119 -21.29 -37.07 -2.60
C SER A 119 -21.43 -38.30 -3.48
N SER A 120 -20.41 -38.62 -4.28
CA SER A 120 -20.40 -39.81 -5.15
C SER A 120 -20.37 -41.11 -4.33
N ILE A 121 -19.55 -41.18 -3.27
CA ILE A 121 -19.49 -42.32 -2.36
C ILE A 121 -20.84 -42.49 -1.64
N THR A 122 -21.40 -41.42 -1.10
CA THR A 122 -22.70 -41.46 -0.39
C THR A 122 -23.84 -41.89 -1.31
N ALA A 123 -23.90 -41.37 -2.55
CA ALA A 123 -24.87 -41.80 -3.54
C ALA A 123 -24.71 -43.28 -3.90
N GLY A 124 -23.47 -43.76 -4.10
CA GLY A 124 -23.17 -45.16 -4.35
C GLY A 124 -23.65 -46.10 -3.24
N VAL A 125 -23.34 -45.77 -1.97
CA VAL A 125 -23.81 -46.54 -0.80
C VAL A 125 -25.33 -46.59 -0.73
N MET A 126 -26.02 -45.45 -0.95
CA MET A 126 -27.49 -45.39 -0.97
C MET A 126 -28.10 -46.23 -2.09
N ILE A 127 -27.51 -46.23 -3.29
CA ILE A 127 -27.98 -47.02 -4.43
C ILE A 127 -27.80 -48.53 -4.16
N VAL A 128 -26.65 -48.94 -3.62
CA VAL A 128 -26.40 -50.36 -3.26
C VAL A 128 -27.36 -50.83 -2.17
N TRP A 129 -27.56 -50.03 -1.12
CA TRP A 129 -28.48 -50.37 -0.03
C TRP A 129 -29.95 -50.44 -0.48
N ALA A 130 -30.38 -49.49 -1.32
CA ALA A 130 -31.72 -49.50 -1.90
C ALA A 130 -31.90 -50.66 -2.90
N GLY A 131 -30.88 -51.01 -3.68
CA GLY A 131 -30.87 -52.19 -4.56
C GLY A 131 -31.03 -53.50 -3.78
N LEU A 132 -30.28 -53.67 -2.70
CA LEU A 132 -30.44 -54.83 -1.80
C LEU A 132 -31.84 -54.87 -1.17
N LYS A 133 -32.38 -53.72 -0.74
CA LYS A 133 -33.76 -53.62 -0.25
C LYS A 133 -34.79 -54.03 -1.30
N TRP A 134 -34.61 -53.64 -2.56
CA TRP A 134 -35.50 -54.07 -3.66
C TRP A 134 -35.46 -55.59 -3.83
N LEU A 135 -34.27 -56.19 -3.94
CA LEU A 135 -34.10 -57.64 -4.11
C LEU A 135 -34.71 -58.45 -2.95
N THR A 136 -34.58 -57.96 -1.72
CA THR A 136 -35.09 -58.62 -0.49
C THR A 136 -36.56 -58.30 -0.17
N SER A 137 -37.28 -57.58 -1.04
CA SER A 137 -38.66 -57.13 -0.77
C SER A 137 -39.73 -58.23 -0.90
N ALA A 138 -39.41 -59.41 -1.43
CA ALA A 138 -40.32 -60.57 -1.53
C ALA A 138 -41.72 -60.25 -2.10
N GLY A 139 -41.80 -59.34 -3.08
CA GLY A 139 -43.06 -58.93 -3.71
C GLY A 139 -43.87 -57.85 -2.97
N ASN A 140 -43.43 -57.38 -1.80
CA ASN A 140 -44.10 -56.27 -1.10
C ASN A 140 -44.01 -54.96 -1.92
N PRO A 141 -45.14 -54.37 -2.38
CA PRO A 141 -45.12 -53.24 -3.30
C PRO A 141 -44.62 -51.94 -2.64
N GLU A 142 -44.88 -51.76 -1.34
CA GLU A 142 -44.46 -50.58 -0.58
C GLU A 142 -42.93 -50.54 -0.42
N ARG A 143 -42.31 -51.68 -0.09
CA ARG A 143 -40.85 -51.79 0.01
C ARG A 143 -40.14 -51.62 -1.33
N ILE A 144 -40.74 -52.12 -2.42
CA ILE A 144 -40.28 -51.90 -3.79
C ILE A 144 -40.37 -50.42 -4.18
N SER A 145 -41.45 -49.74 -3.79
CA SER A 145 -41.64 -48.30 -4.06
C SER A 145 -40.58 -47.45 -3.33
N ASP A 146 -40.39 -47.64 -2.02
CA ASP A 146 -39.37 -46.91 -1.24
C ASP A 146 -37.95 -47.16 -1.79
N ALA A 147 -37.64 -48.39 -2.20
CA ALA A 147 -36.34 -48.70 -2.83
C ALA A 147 -36.13 -47.93 -4.15
N LYS A 148 -37.14 -47.90 -5.03
CA LYS A 148 -37.10 -47.11 -6.28
C LYS A 148 -36.96 -45.61 -6.02
N HIS A 149 -37.71 -45.07 -5.06
CA HIS A 149 -37.59 -43.66 -4.65
C HIS A 149 -36.19 -43.32 -4.15
N LYS A 150 -35.55 -44.20 -3.35
CA LYS A 150 -34.19 -43.97 -2.85
C LYS A 150 -33.13 -44.02 -3.94
N ILE A 151 -33.24 -44.93 -4.90
CA ILE A 151 -32.36 -44.97 -6.09
C ILE A 151 -32.55 -43.69 -6.91
N GLY A 152 -33.79 -43.26 -7.16
CA GLY A 152 -34.11 -42.03 -7.89
C GLY A 152 -33.51 -40.80 -7.22
N ASN A 153 -33.77 -40.61 -5.92
CA ASN A 153 -33.29 -39.45 -5.16
C ASN A 153 -31.75 -39.38 -5.09
N ALA A 154 -31.07 -40.52 -4.88
CA ALA A 154 -29.61 -40.58 -4.90
C ALA A 154 -29.02 -40.24 -6.29
N SER A 155 -29.67 -40.71 -7.36
CA SER A 155 -29.27 -40.43 -8.74
C SER A 155 -29.47 -38.95 -9.10
N ILE A 156 -30.62 -38.36 -8.74
CA ILE A 156 -30.91 -36.93 -8.95
C ILE A 156 -29.92 -36.06 -8.18
N GLY A 157 -29.61 -36.39 -6.92
CA GLY A 157 -28.61 -35.66 -6.12
C GLY A 157 -27.23 -35.66 -6.78
N LEU A 158 -26.78 -36.83 -7.29
CA LEU A 158 -25.51 -36.93 -8.01
C LEU A 158 -25.50 -36.14 -9.33
N ILE A 159 -26.61 -36.19 -10.08
CA ILE A 159 -26.79 -35.41 -11.32
C ILE A 159 -26.78 -33.90 -11.04
N LEU A 160 -27.37 -33.44 -9.93
CA LEU A 160 -27.34 -32.03 -9.54
C LEU A 160 -25.92 -31.56 -9.18
N VAL A 161 -25.16 -32.37 -8.43
CA VAL A 161 -23.77 -32.05 -8.05
C VAL A 161 -22.87 -31.95 -9.28
N LEU A 162 -22.93 -32.93 -10.19
CA LEU A 162 -22.14 -32.95 -11.43
C LEU A 162 -22.64 -31.90 -12.45
N GLY A 163 -23.96 -31.73 -12.55
CA GLY A 163 -24.61 -30.77 -13.43
C GLY A 163 -24.34 -29.31 -13.04
N SER A 164 -24.14 -29.02 -11.76
CA SER A 164 -23.75 -27.69 -11.28
C SER A 164 -22.45 -27.21 -11.94
N TYR A 165 -21.42 -28.07 -12.02
CA TYR A 165 -20.18 -27.78 -12.74
C TYR A 165 -20.44 -27.46 -14.22
N VAL A 166 -21.25 -28.29 -14.89
CA VAL A 166 -21.56 -28.13 -16.32
C VAL A 166 -22.29 -26.82 -16.59
N ILE A 167 -23.28 -26.47 -15.76
CA ILE A 167 -24.03 -25.21 -15.85
C ILE A 167 -23.09 -24.01 -15.63
N LEU A 168 -22.28 -24.02 -14.58
CA LEU A 168 -21.33 -22.94 -14.29
C LEU A 168 -20.34 -22.74 -15.43
N ASN A 169 -19.77 -23.84 -15.96
CA ASN A 169 -18.80 -23.81 -17.06
C ASN A 169 -19.41 -23.35 -18.39
N ILE A 170 -20.70 -23.63 -18.65
CA ILE A 170 -21.43 -23.14 -19.83
C ILE A 170 -21.74 -21.64 -19.70
N VAL A 171 -22.15 -21.17 -18.52
CA VAL A 171 -22.49 -19.76 -18.28
C VAL A 171 -21.25 -18.88 -18.33
N ASN A 172 -20.19 -19.25 -17.61
CA ASN A 172 -18.89 -18.59 -17.69
C ASN A 172 -17.78 -19.50 -17.14
N PRO A 173 -16.81 -19.95 -17.96
CA PRO A 173 -15.72 -20.80 -17.49
C PRO A 173 -14.83 -20.13 -16.43
N GLU A 174 -14.81 -18.79 -16.33
CA GLU A 174 -14.08 -18.07 -15.28
C GLU A 174 -14.67 -18.23 -13.87
N LEU A 175 -15.90 -18.77 -13.74
CA LEU A 175 -16.48 -19.16 -12.45
C LEU A 175 -15.92 -20.50 -11.93
N VAL A 176 -15.22 -21.24 -12.79
CA VAL A 176 -14.65 -22.57 -12.52
C VAL A 176 -13.12 -22.53 -12.61
N PHE A 177 -12.58 -21.71 -13.52
CA PHE A 177 -11.16 -21.45 -13.72
C PHE A 177 -10.78 -20.08 -13.16
N PHE A 178 -10.27 -20.05 -11.94
CA PHE A 178 -9.88 -18.82 -11.24
C PHE A 178 -8.60 -18.20 -11.81
N LYS A 179 -8.61 -16.90 -12.05
CA LYS A 179 -7.41 -16.13 -12.43
C LYS A 179 -6.50 -15.91 -11.21
N PRO A 180 -5.17 -16.06 -11.34
CA PRO A 180 -4.24 -15.77 -10.25
C PRO A 180 -4.23 -14.28 -9.91
N LEU A 181 -4.11 -13.96 -8.62
CA LEU A 181 -3.92 -12.61 -8.12
C LEU A 181 -2.54 -12.11 -8.57
N ARG A 182 -2.50 -10.90 -9.13
CA ARG A 182 -1.28 -10.23 -9.60
C ARG A 182 -0.91 -9.12 -8.62
N VAL A 183 0.31 -9.15 -8.08
CA VAL A 183 0.84 -8.13 -7.16
C VAL A 183 2.15 -7.60 -7.73
N GLU A 184 2.30 -6.28 -7.89
CA GLU A 184 3.58 -5.69 -8.30
C GLU A 184 4.60 -5.80 -7.16
N PHE A 185 5.83 -6.23 -7.49
CA PHE A 185 6.94 -6.36 -6.54
C PHE A 185 7.93 -5.20 -6.77
N VAL A 186 8.30 -4.51 -5.68
CA VAL A 186 9.16 -3.31 -5.71
C VAL A 186 10.44 -3.59 -4.93
N GLU A 187 11.57 -3.29 -5.55
CA GLU A 187 12.91 -3.48 -4.96
C GLU A 187 13.32 -2.28 -4.09
N ARG A 188 14.11 -2.51 -3.04
CA ARG A 188 14.52 -1.47 -2.07
C ARG A 188 15.79 -0.75 -2.53
N ILE A 189 15.90 0.54 -2.21
CA ILE A 189 17.06 1.40 -2.47
C ILE A 189 17.45 2.09 -1.16
N GLU A 190 18.73 2.05 -0.79
CA GLU A 190 19.29 2.73 0.39
C GLU A 190 19.91 4.08 0.00
N LEU A 191 19.78 5.08 0.87
CA LEU A 191 20.33 6.44 0.68
C LEU A 191 20.73 7.05 2.03
N GLU A 192 22.00 7.41 2.19
CA GLU A 192 22.52 8.10 3.38
C GLU A 192 22.16 9.60 3.40
N LEU A 193 21.92 10.17 4.59
CA LEU A 193 21.59 11.60 4.76
C LEU A 193 22.36 12.24 5.92
N ARG A 194 22.98 13.41 5.70
CA ARG A 194 23.61 14.25 6.73
C ARG A 194 22.69 15.45 7.01
N MET A 195 22.44 15.76 8.30
CA MET A 195 21.58 16.87 8.73
C MET A 195 22.36 17.99 9.44
N GLY A 196 21.81 19.21 9.42
CA GLY A 196 22.27 20.38 10.19
C GLY A 196 21.08 21.14 10.79
N THR A 197 21.30 21.85 11.90
CA THR A 197 20.25 22.29 12.85
C THR A 197 20.15 23.81 13.07
N THR A 198 18.95 24.32 13.39
CA THR A 198 18.72 25.61 14.08
C THR A 198 17.31 25.65 14.74
N THR A 199 16.92 26.76 15.39
CA THR A 199 16.11 26.71 16.64
C THR A 199 15.12 27.88 16.85
N ALA A 200 14.08 27.63 17.66
CA ALA A 200 13.22 28.58 18.42
C ALA A 200 12.19 29.42 17.58
N ASP A 201 11.05 29.90 18.10
CA ASP A 201 10.45 29.81 19.45
C ASP A 201 8.87 29.80 19.40
N THR A 202 8.22 29.64 20.57
CA THR A 202 6.76 29.45 20.87
C THR A 202 5.76 30.54 20.34
N SER A 203 4.41 30.41 20.32
CA SER A 203 3.43 29.58 21.07
C SER A 203 2.06 29.30 20.38
N GLU A 204 1.42 28.21 20.83
CA GLU A 204 0.08 27.59 20.67
C GLU A 204 -1.10 28.19 19.86
N GLY A 205 -1.90 27.29 19.23
CA GLY A 205 -3.34 27.55 18.93
C GLY A 205 -3.87 27.21 17.52
N LEU A 206 -3.63 26.01 16.98
CA LEU A 206 -4.10 25.50 15.66
C LEU A 206 -4.19 26.59 14.56
N VAL A 207 -3.10 27.35 14.42
CA VAL A 207 -3.11 28.66 13.79
C VAL A 207 -3.35 28.54 12.28
N SER A 208 -4.31 29.30 11.76
CA SER A 208 -4.49 29.54 10.32
C SER A 208 -3.46 30.56 9.79
N GLY A 209 -2.22 30.42 10.22
CA GLY A 209 -1.07 31.30 10.00
C GLY A 209 0.19 30.47 10.20
N SER A 210 1.17 30.68 9.33
CA SER A 210 2.38 29.86 9.24
C SER A 210 3.27 30.04 10.47
N VAL A 211 3.49 28.95 11.21
CA VAL A 211 4.70 28.83 12.06
C VAL A 211 5.91 28.85 11.11
N PRO A 212 6.90 29.74 11.32
CA PRO A 212 8.14 29.73 10.55
C PRO A 212 8.84 28.36 10.62
N GLY A 213 9.52 27.97 9.54
CA GLY A 213 10.12 26.66 9.45
C GLY A 213 10.98 26.50 8.22
N SER A 214 11.54 25.30 8.06
CA SER A 214 12.52 24.99 7.02
C SER A 214 11.93 24.99 5.60
N HIS A 215 10.62 24.74 5.45
CA HIS A 215 9.99 24.81 4.13
C HIS A 215 9.84 26.26 3.67
N THR A 216 10.68 26.64 2.70
CA THR A 216 10.50 27.85 1.91
C THR A 216 9.67 27.48 0.68
N PRO A 217 8.46 28.03 0.49
CA PRO A 217 7.63 27.69 -0.65
C PRO A 217 8.35 27.96 -1.97
N THR A 218 8.30 27.00 -2.89
CA THR A 218 8.86 27.09 -4.25
C THR A 218 8.35 28.33 -4.98
N PHE A 219 7.10 28.73 -4.71
CA PHE A 219 6.42 29.85 -5.36
C PHE A 219 5.80 30.78 -4.32
N THR A 220 6.17 32.07 -4.35
CA THR A 220 5.60 33.13 -3.48
C THR A 220 4.27 33.68 -4.01
N SER A 221 3.96 33.42 -5.28
CA SER A 221 2.72 33.76 -5.98
C SER A 221 2.36 32.68 -6.99
N CYS A 222 1.09 32.60 -7.42
CA CYS A 222 0.65 31.61 -8.42
C CYS A 222 1.54 31.65 -9.67
N PRO A 223 2.24 30.56 -10.04
CA PRO A 223 3.12 30.54 -11.22
C PRO A 223 2.37 30.37 -12.55
N PHE A 224 1.04 30.20 -12.50
CA PHE A 224 0.21 29.88 -13.67
C PHE A 224 -0.82 30.96 -13.99
N THR A 225 -1.02 31.23 -15.28
CA THR A 225 -2.13 32.06 -15.76
C THR A 225 -3.41 31.22 -15.78
N LEU A 226 -4.30 31.43 -14.80
CA LEU A 226 -5.56 30.71 -14.64
C LEU A 226 -6.75 31.65 -14.90
N SER A 227 -7.35 31.51 -16.09
CA SER A 227 -8.49 32.31 -16.58
C SER A 227 -9.81 32.02 -15.87
N SER A 228 -10.05 30.79 -15.43
CA SER A 228 -11.29 30.39 -14.80
C SER A 228 -11.42 30.99 -13.40
N PRO A 229 -12.63 31.50 -13.02
CA PRO A 229 -12.85 32.08 -11.71
C PRO A 229 -12.66 31.07 -10.57
N ARG A 230 -12.33 31.57 -9.36
CA ARG A 230 -12.32 30.74 -8.14
C ARG A 230 -13.76 30.34 -7.79
N VAL A 231 -13.97 29.05 -7.50
CA VAL A 231 -15.28 28.49 -7.14
C VAL A 231 -15.18 27.83 -5.76
N GLN A 232 -16.24 27.93 -4.95
CA GLN A 232 -16.28 27.35 -3.60
C GLN A 232 -16.55 25.83 -3.60
N SER A 233 -17.24 25.31 -4.61
CA SER A 233 -17.34 23.86 -4.83
C SER A 233 -15.99 23.31 -5.31
N GLY A 234 -15.48 22.26 -4.68
CA GLY A 234 -14.22 21.63 -5.06
C GLY A 234 -14.25 21.03 -6.47
N GLY A 235 -13.15 21.19 -7.21
CA GLY A 235 -13.07 20.85 -8.63
C GLY A 235 -13.58 21.97 -9.55
N GLY A 236 -13.99 21.61 -10.76
CA GLY A 236 -14.43 22.55 -11.79
C GLY A 236 -13.32 23.10 -12.70
N ALA A 237 -13.66 24.08 -13.53
CA ALA A 237 -12.81 24.55 -14.65
C ALA A 237 -11.43 25.07 -14.20
N ARG A 238 -11.34 25.84 -13.12
CA ARG A 238 -10.05 26.35 -12.59
C ARG A 238 -9.12 25.24 -12.10
N ALA A 239 -9.66 24.14 -11.55
CA ALA A 239 -8.87 22.97 -11.19
C ALA A 239 -8.37 22.23 -12.44
N ALA A 240 -9.21 22.10 -13.48
CA ALA A 240 -8.80 21.51 -14.76
C ALA A 240 -7.72 22.35 -15.48
N GLU A 241 -7.85 23.69 -15.51
CA GLU A 241 -6.80 24.60 -15.99
C GLU A 241 -5.49 24.40 -15.21
N PHE A 242 -5.55 24.30 -13.88
CA PHE A 242 -4.36 24.05 -13.05
C PHE A 242 -3.71 22.71 -13.40
N TYR A 243 -4.48 21.64 -13.62
CA TYR A 243 -3.93 20.33 -14.03
C TYR A 243 -3.20 20.42 -15.36
N GLU A 244 -3.73 21.19 -16.31
CA GLU A 244 -3.13 21.33 -17.63
C GLU A 244 -1.88 22.22 -17.61
N GLN A 245 -1.90 23.31 -16.84
CA GLN A 245 -0.73 24.16 -16.60
C GLN A 245 0.41 23.38 -15.93
N VAL A 246 0.12 22.51 -14.97
CA VAL A 246 1.11 21.62 -14.34
C VAL A 246 1.76 20.66 -15.35
N ARG A 247 1.04 20.21 -16.38
CA ARG A 247 1.57 19.31 -17.43
C ARG A 247 2.33 20.04 -18.54
N THR A 248 1.87 21.22 -18.93
CA THR A 248 2.29 21.88 -20.19
C THR A 248 3.27 23.03 -20.01
N SER A 249 3.27 23.71 -18.85
CA SER A 249 4.09 24.91 -18.64
C SER A 249 5.61 24.65 -18.51
N GLY A 250 6.00 23.42 -18.18
CA GLY A 250 7.39 23.07 -17.84
C GLY A 250 7.91 23.66 -16.51
N ILE A 251 7.07 24.40 -15.76
CA ILE A 251 7.45 25.05 -14.49
C ILE A 251 7.65 24.01 -13.38
N ILE A 252 6.85 22.93 -13.38
CA ILE A 252 7.00 21.81 -12.46
C ILE A 252 8.07 20.87 -13.03
N ASN A 253 9.29 21.00 -12.53
CA ASN A 253 10.50 20.39 -13.08
C ASN A 253 11.32 19.59 -12.04
N GLY A 254 10.76 19.32 -10.86
CA GLY A 254 11.42 18.56 -9.80
C GLY A 254 11.97 17.21 -10.29
N ALA A 255 13.18 16.86 -9.84
CA ALA A 255 13.91 15.68 -10.32
C ALA A 255 13.29 14.36 -9.83
N THR A 256 12.70 14.36 -8.62
CA THR A 256 11.98 13.22 -8.06
C THR A 256 10.47 13.46 -8.01
N ILE A 257 9.68 12.39 -7.82
CA ILE A 257 8.23 12.49 -7.59
C ILE A 257 7.93 13.36 -6.37
N ARG A 258 8.77 13.29 -5.33
CA ARG A 258 8.68 14.10 -4.10
C ARG A 258 8.91 15.58 -4.37
N ASP A 259 9.95 15.94 -5.11
CA ASP A 259 10.21 17.33 -5.49
C ASP A 259 9.02 17.89 -6.29
N ARG A 260 8.51 17.13 -7.26
CA ARG A 260 7.32 17.50 -8.03
C ARG A 260 6.10 17.64 -7.14
N ALA A 261 5.87 16.74 -6.20
CA ALA A 261 4.77 16.82 -5.24
C ALA A 261 4.84 18.09 -4.40
N VAL A 262 6.01 18.47 -3.87
CA VAL A 262 6.22 19.72 -3.12
C VAL A 262 5.97 20.94 -4.02
N GLN A 263 6.57 20.99 -5.21
CA GLN A 263 6.35 22.09 -6.17
C GLN A 263 4.87 22.26 -6.53
N ILE A 264 4.14 21.16 -6.78
CA ILE A 264 2.71 21.16 -7.09
C ILE A 264 1.89 21.61 -5.88
N ALA A 265 2.25 21.18 -4.67
CA ALA A 265 1.58 21.56 -3.44
C ALA A 265 1.73 23.07 -3.16
N ASP A 266 2.94 23.61 -3.33
CA ASP A 266 3.23 25.05 -3.24
C ASP A 266 2.47 25.84 -4.30
N ALA A 267 2.52 25.41 -5.56
CA ALA A 267 1.80 26.07 -6.65
C ALA A 267 0.27 26.06 -6.41
N ALA A 268 -0.28 24.95 -5.92
CA ALA A 268 -1.71 24.85 -5.60
C ALA A 268 -2.14 25.77 -4.45
N ALA A 269 -1.29 25.92 -3.43
CA ALA A 269 -1.50 26.87 -2.35
C ALA A 269 -1.38 28.33 -2.85
N ALA A 270 -0.35 28.66 -3.63
CA ALA A 270 -0.11 29.99 -4.18
C ALA A 270 -1.17 30.44 -5.21
N CYS A 271 -1.83 29.49 -5.89
CA CYS A 271 -2.92 29.73 -6.84
C CYS A 271 -4.34 29.74 -6.20
N ASP A 272 -4.45 29.55 -4.88
CA ASP A 272 -5.72 29.35 -4.16
C ASP A 272 -6.59 28.24 -4.78
N THR A 273 -5.99 27.15 -5.27
CA THR A 273 -6.71 26.14 -6.03
C THR A 273 -7.60 25.28 -5.11
N ASN A 274 -8.85 25.04 -5.50
CA ASN A 274 -9.82 24.26 -4.72
C ASN A 274 -10.02 22.86 -5.34
N PHE A 275 -9.37 21.84 -4.77
CA PHE A 275 -9.56 20.44 -5.16
C PHE A 275 -10.69 19.75 -4.37
N GLY A 276 -11.19 20.36 -3.29
CA GLY A 276 -12.26 19.84 -2.44
C GLY A 276 -11.79 19.42 -1.04
N SER A 277 -12.09 18.17 -0.64
CA SER A 277 -11.74 17.64 0.68
C SER A 277 -10.23 17.47 0.86
N CYS A 278 -9.76 17.41 2.11
CA CYS A 278 -8.33 17.27 2.42
C CYS A 278 -7.67 16.06 1.74
N GLY A 279 -8.33 14.90 1.77
CA GLY A 279 -7.90 13.68 1.06
C GLY A 279 -7.85 13.83 -0.45
N ARG A 280 -8.80 14.57 -1.04
CA ARG A 280 -8.80 14.86 -2.47
C ARG A 280 -7.70 15.84 -2.85
N THR A 281 -7.49 16.90 -2.08
CA THR A 281 -6.37 17.83 -2.28
C THR A 281 -5.03 17.12 -2.28
N ALA A 282 -4.75 16.31 -1.24
CA ALA A 282 -3.47 15.63 -1.12
C ALA A 282 -3.30 14.51 -2.17
N GLY A 283 -4.35 13.72 -2.46
CA GLY A 283 -4.31 12.71 -3.53
C GLY A 283 -4.17 13.29 -4.94
N THR A 284 -4.80 14.43 -5.24
CA THR A 284 -4.67 15.13 -6.53
C THR A 284 -3.25 15.70 -6.72
N ILE A 285 -2.63 16.26 -5.67
CA ILE A 285 -1.23 16.72 -5.72
C ILE A 285 -0.29 15.58 -6.12
N LEU A 286 -0.46 14.40 -5.50
CA LEU A 286 0.36 13.23 -5.83
C LEU A 286 0.08 12.66 -7.23
N ALA A 287 -1.20 12.60 -7.63
CA ALA A 287 -1.57 12.15 -8.97
C ALA A 287 -0.97 13.04 -10.07
N LEU A 288 -0.84 14.36 -9.83
CA LEU A 288 -0.14 15.31 -10.70
C LEU A 288 1.39 15.13 -10.67
N ALA A 289 1.96 14.76 -9.51
CA ALA A 289 3.38 14.43 -9.37
C ALA A 289 3.77 13.11 -10.07
N GLY A 290 2.79 12.27 -10.40
CA GLY A 290 2.97 11.02 -11.15
C GLY A 290 2.78 9.74 -10.35
N VAL A 291 2.32 9.82 -9.09
CA VAL A 291 2.03 8.65 -8.24
C VAL A 291 0.57 8.62 -7.81
N GLY A 292 0.01 7.42 -7.63
CA GLY A 292 -1.37 7.25 -7.19
C GLY A 292 -2.42 7.48 -8.27
N ASP A 293 -3.67 7.51 -7.81
CA ASP A 293 -4.80 7.23 -8.68
C ASP A 293 -5.13 8.39 -9.63
N GLN A 294 -4.90 8.16 -10.92
CA GLN A 294 -5.14 9.14 -11.97
C GLN A 294 -6.62 9.57 -12.08
N LYS A 295 -7.58 8.82 -11.50
CA LYS A 295 -8.97 9.28 -11.36
C LYS A 295 -9.06 10.59 -10.57
N CYS A 296 -8.10 10.90 -9.70
CA CYS A 296 -8.05 12.15 -8.92
C CYS A 296 -7.74 13.39 -9.76
N LEU A 297 -7.38 13.20 -11.03
CA LEU A 297 -7.25 14.27 -12.04
C LEU A 297 -8.55 14.54 -12.80
N SER A 298 -9.61 13.75 -12.58
CA SER A 298 -10.97 14.11 -13.01
C SER A 298 -11.56 15.17 -12.06
N PRO A 299 -12.08 16.31 -12.55
CA PRO A 299 -12.66 17.35 -11.69
C PRO A 299 -13.86 16.91 -10.85
N ALA A 300 -14.54 15.81 -11.21
CA ALA A 300 -15.82 15.38 -10.64
C ALA A 300 -15.75 14.09 -9.76
N SER A 301 -14.56 13.57 -9.46
CA SER A 301 -14.40 12.20 -8.94
C SER A 301 -14.21 12.04 -7.43
N GLY A 302 -14.99 11.14 -6.84
CA GLY A 302 -14.56 10.03 -5.98
C GLY A 302 -13.66 10.23 -4.74
N ASN A 303 -13.43 9.11 -4.05
CA ASN A 303 -12.46 9.01 -2.95
C ASN A 303 -11.03 8.93 -3.50
N CYS A 304 -10.19 9.87 -3.07
CA CYS A 304 -8.76 9.99 -3.41
C CYS A 304 -7.82 9.64 -2.23
N ASN A 305 -8.35 9.03 -1.18
CA ASN A 305 -7.55 8.45 -0.10
C ASN A 305 -7.15 7.01 -0.47
N GLY A 306 -5.88 6.78 -0.82
CA GLY A 306 -5.32 5.46 -1.08
C GLY A 306 -4.53 5.37 -2.39
N ASN A 307 -3.64 4.36 -2.49
CA ASN A 307 -2.71 4.14 -3.60
C ASN A 307 -1.63 5.23 -3.79
N ASN A 308 -1.38 6.06 -2.77
CA ASN A 308 -0.48 7.22 -2.81
C ASN A 308 1.02 6.86 -2.72
N GLY A 309 1.44 5.76 -3.35
CA GLY A 309 2.74 5.11 -3.16
C GLY A 309 2.76 4.14 -1.96
N PRO A 310 3.91 3.51 -1.65
CA PRO A 310 4.00 2.53 -0.56
C PRO A 310 3.76 3.15 0.82
N GLN A 311 3.10 2.39 1.68
CA GLN A 311 2.85 2.76 3.06
C GLN A 311 4.08 2.44 3.92
N ILE A 312 4.68 3.46 4.55
CA ILE A 312 5.82 3.27 5.45
C ILE A 312 5.38 3.08 6.91
N HIS A 313 4.28 3.74 7.31
CA HIS A 313 3.73 3.63 8.65
C HIS A 313 2.20 3.57 8.65
N GLY A 314 1.61 2.87 9.62
CA GLY A 314 0.17 2.69 9.66
C GLY A 314 -0.34 1.95 10.89
N ILE A 315 -1.44 2.46 11.45
CA ILE A 315 -2.21 1.70 12.44
C ILE A 315 -2.87 0.48 11.79
N SER A 316 -2.96 -0.62 12.54
CA SER A 316 -3.62 -1.85 12.12
C SER A 316 -5.12 -1.65 11.89
N GLN A 317 -5.76 -2.59 11.18
CA GLN A 317 -7.20 -2.53 10.93
C GLN A 317 -8.05 -2.64 12.22
N ASN A 318 -7.52 -3.26 13.28
CA ASN A 318 -8.16 -3.33 14.60
C ASN A 318 -8.03 -2.00 15.37
N GLN A 319 -6.89 -1.32 15.27
CA GLN A 319 -6.75 0.04 15.79
C GLN A 319 -7.65 1.01 14.99
N ARG A 320 -7.80 0.80 13.69
CA ARG A 320 -8.67 1.59 12.81
C ARG A 320 -10.16 1.48 13.17
N SER A 321 -10.66 0.30 13.56
CA SER A 321 -12.04 0.16 14.05
C SER A 321 -12.23 0.76 15.45
N SER A 322 -11.17 0.81 16.26
CA SER A 322 -11.17 1.47 17.57
C SER A 322 -11.28 3.01 17.49
N ILE A 323 -10.67 3.64 16.48
CA ILE A 323 -10.79 5.10 16.30
C ILE A 323 -12.14 5.54 15.69
N TYR A 324 -12.94 4.61 15.16
CA TYR A 324 -14.17 4.94 14.45
C TYR A 324 -15.29 5.40 15.39
N GLY A 325 -15.98 6.48 15.00
CA GLY A 325 -17.11 7.06 15.73
C GLY A 325 -16.77 7.76 17.04
N MET A 326 -15.48 8.02 17.31
CA MET A 326 -15.01 8.70 18.53
C MET A 326 -15.32 10.20 18.59
N ARG A 327 -16.13 10.71 17.66
CA ARG A 327 -16.58 12.09 17.53
C ARG A 327 -18.12 12.09 17.56
N CYS A 328 -18.75 12.66 18.58
CA CYS A 328 -20.18 12.41 18.84
C CYS A 328 -21.15 12.97 17.79
N ASP A 329 -20.76 14.02 17.06
CA ASP A 329 -21.53 14.60 15.94
C ASP A 329 -21.10 14.05 14.58
N PHE A 330 -20.42 12.90 14.56
CA PHE A 330 -19.99 12.22 13.33
C PHE A 330 -21.06 11.26 12.78
N GLU A 331 -21.85 11.75 11.84
CA GLU A 331 -22.84 10.95 11.12
C GLU A 331 -22.58 10.91 9.59
N GLY A 332 -21.72 11.81 9.10
CA GLY A 332 -21.40 11.99 7.68
C GLY A 332 -22.57 12.57 6.87
N ALA A 333 -22.32 12.89 5.60
CA ALA A 333 -23.39 13.26 4.69
C ALA A 333 -24.43 12.12 4.63
N ASN A 334 -25.70 12.45 4.90
CA ASN A 334 -26.86 11.54 4.92
C ASN A 334 -26.78 10.38 5.94
N GLY A 335 -26.08 10.54 7.08
CA GLY A 335 -26.09 9.55 8.16
C GLY A 335 -25.33 8.26 7.87
N GLN A 336 -24.58 8.19 6.77
CA GLN A 336 -23.84 7.00 6.30
C GLN A 336 -22.87 6.40 7.33
N TYR A 337 -22.46 7.18 8.34
CA TYR A 337 -21.55 6.76 9.40
C TYR A 337 -22.19 6.68 10.80
N ALA A 338 -23.49 6.95 10.95
CA ALA A 338 -24.18 6.89 12.24
C ALA A 338 -24.00 5.52 12.95
N LYS A 339 -23.90 4.42 12.18
CA LYS A 339 -23.63 3.07 12.68
C LYS A 339 -22.28 2.88 13.40
N TYR A 340 -21.35 3.83 13.29
CA TYR A 340 -20.06 3.79 13.98
C TYR A 340 -20.06 4.58 15.29
N LYS A 341 -21.08 5.42 15.53
CA LYS A 341 -21.17 6.30 16.70
C LYS A 341 -21.06 5.51 17.99
N ARG A 342 -20.12 5.90 18.84
CA ARG A 342 -19.86 5.24 20.14
C ARG A 342 -20.52 6.00 21.28
N GLU A 343 -20.82 5.30 22.36
CA GLU A 343 -21.31 5.90 23.61
C GLU A 343 -20.21 6.69 24.33
N ASP A 344 -18.94 6.28 24.20
CA ASP A 344 -17.76 6.90 24.81
C ASP A 344 -17.07 7.95 23.90
N CYS A 345 -17.77 8.46 22.89
CA CYS A 345 -17.26 9.47 21.96
C CYS A 345 -16.90 10.82 22.62
N GLY A 346 -16.15 11.67 21.91
CA GLY A 346 -15.86 13.05 22.32
C GLY A 346 -16.84 14.08 21.74
N ASN A 347 -17.41 14.92 22.61
CA ASN A 347 -18.34 16.00 22.27
C ASN A 347 -17.65 17.18 21.57
N THR A 348 -16.34 17.38 21.77
CA THR A 348 -15.51 18.29 20.96
C THR A 348 -14.48 17.55 20.10
N ALA A 349 -14.00 18.17 19.02
CA ALA A 349 -12.95 17.60 18.17
C ALA A 349 -11.63 17.41 18.95
N SER A 350 -11.36 18.29 19.93
CA SER A 350 -10.21 18.17 20.83
C SER A 350 -10.34 16.97 21.76
N GLU A 351 -11.50 16.81 22.41
CA GLU A 351 -11.80 15.67 23.30
C GLU A 351 -11.75 14.33 22.57
N ALA A 352 -12.31 14.26 21.36
CA ALA A 352 -12.17 13.10 20.47
C ALA A 352 -10.69 12.81 20.17
N THR A 353 -9.91 13.84 19.83
CA THR A 353 -8.46 13.72 19.57
C THR A 353 -7.71 13.22 20.80
N ALA A 354 -8.03 13.73 22.00
CA ALA A 354 -7.39 13.32 23.25
C ALA A 354 -7.64 11.83 23.55
N LYS A 355 -8.89 11.35 23.41
CA LYS A 355 -9.23 9.93 23.54
C LYS A 355 -8.43 9.05 22.56
N ILE A 356 -8.34 9.43 21.28
CA ILE A 356 -7.52 8.70 20.29
C ILE A 356 -6.03 8.73 20.64
N ARG A 357 -5.51 9.86 21.12
CA ARG A 357 -4.12 10.00 21.55
C ARG A 357 -3.80 9.02 22.68
N THR A 358 -4.59 9.02 23.74
CA THR A 358 -4.42 8.11 24.88
C THR A 358 -4.49 6.65 24.45
N TYR A 359 -5.41 6.31 23.55
CA TYR A 359 -5.51 4.97 22.98
C TYR A 359 -4.22 4.57 22.25
N LEU A 360 -3.76 5.34 21.27
CA LEU A 360 -2.57 5.00 20.48
C LEU A 360 -1.28 5.05 21.31
N GLN A 361 -1.19 5.92 22.33
CA GLN A 361 -0.12 5.89 23.33
C GLN A 361 -0.08 4.54 24.07
N SER A 362 -1.23 4.01 24.49
CA SER A 362 -1.31 2.71 25.16
C SER A 362 -0.98 1.53 24.23
N GLU A 363 -1.30 1.63 22.94
CA GLU A 363 -0.90 0.66 21.92
C GLU A 363 0.63 0.66 21.71
N ALA A 364 1.26 1.84 21.66
CA ALA A 364 2.70 2.00 21.55
C ALA A 364 3.44 1.47 22.79
N THR A 365 2.99 1.85 24.00
CA THR A 365 3.54 1.33 25.27
C THR A 365 3.41 -0.19 25.38
N ALA A 366 2.35 -0.77 24.81
CA ALA A 366 2.16 -2.22 24.77
C ALA A 366 2.94 -2.93 23.63
N GLY A 367 3.85 -2.24 22.93
CA GLY A 367 4.65 -2.79 21.82
C GLY A 367 3.86 -3.08 20.54
N ARG A 368 2.58 -2.75 20.49
CA ARG A 368 1.66 -3.00 19.35
C ARG A 368 1.67 -1.87 18.32
N LEU A 369 2.48 -0.83 18.56
CA LEU A 369 2.67 0.31 17.67
C LEU A 369 4.11 0.85 17.81
N SER A 370 5.08 0.05 17.37
CA SER A 370 6.51 0.34 17.53
C SER A 370 6.91 1.67 16.87
N GLY A 371 7.79 2.43 17.52
CA GLY A 371 8.30 3.72 17.05
C GLY A 371 7.30 4.89 17.11
N TRP A 372 6.04 4.66 17.46
CA TRP A 372 5.02 5.70 17.47
C TRP A 372 5.08 6.56 18.75
N PRO A 373 4.93 7.90 18.66
CA PRO A 373 4.72 8.69 17.45
C PRO A 373 6.02 9.20 16.82
N ASP A 374 7.13 9.23 17.56
CA ASP A 374 8.28 10.07 17.22
C ASP A 374 9.18 9.51 16.11
N GLN A 375 9.38 8.19 16.05
CA GLN A 375 10.10 7.58 14.92
C GLN A 375 9.30 7.73 13.63
N TRP A 376 7.99 7.47 13.67
CA TRP A 376 7.08 7.66 12.53
C TRP A 376 7.13 9.11 12.02
N ALA A 377 7.12 10.06 12.95
CA ALA A 377 7.29 11.46 12.63
C ALA A 377 8.66 11.71 11.97
N ASN A 378 9.76 11.24 12.56
CA ASN A 378 11.12 11.44 12.03
C ASN A 378 11.33 10.84 10.62
N ASP A 379 10.60 9.78 10.27
CA ASP A 379 10.67 9.13 8.95
C ASP A 379 9.94 9.92 7.85
N LEU A 380 9.20 10.99 8.18
CA LEU A 380 8.58 11.91 7.21
C LEU A 380 9.62 12.70 6.43
N ARG A 381 9.43 12.75 5.11
CA ARG A 381 10.26 13.46 4.16
C ARG A 381 9.38 14.31 3.22
N PRO A 382 9.86 15.46 2.70
CA PRO A 382 9.06 16.34 1.83
C PRO A 382 8.42 15.58 0.65
N GLY A 383 7.14 15.86 0.40
CA GLY A 383 6.29 15.15 -0.55
C GLY A 383 5.40 14.07 0.07
N ASP A 384 5.70 13.58 1.29
CA ASP A 384 4.96 12.47 1.90
C ASP A 384 3.49 12.79 2.19
N TYR A 385 2.60 11.86 1.85
CA TYR A 385 1.18 11.94 2.18
C TYR A 385 0.97 11.27 3.53
N PHE A 386 0.47 12.02 4.51
CA PHE A 386 0.15 11.47 5.82
C PHE A 386 -1.23 11.86 6.31
N VAL A 387 -1.75 11.05 7.24
CA VAL A 387 -3.07 11.21 7.81
C VAL A 387 -2.96 11.25 9.32
N VAL A 388 -3.55 12.28 9.92
CA VAL A 388 -3.69 12.43 11.38
C VAL A 388 -5.13 12.30 11.81
N TYR A 389 -5.35 11.97 13.08
CA TYR A 389 -6.63 12.22 13.74
C TYR A 389 -6.67 13.65 14.26
N ASN A 390 -7.71 14.41 13.90
CA ASN A 390 -7.95 15.75 14.44
C ASN A 390 -9.41 15.98 14.89
N GLY A 391 -10.26 14.95 14.81
CA GLY A 391 -11.67 15.05 15.18
C GLY A 391 -12.54 15.77 14.15
N ASN A 392 -12.14 15.77 12.86
CA ASN A 392 -12.97 16.28 11.77
C ASN A 392 -14.36 15.61 11.72
N LYS A 393 -15.37 16.34 11.24
CA LYS A 393 -16.73 15.80 11.02
C LYS A 393 -16.84 14.96 9.74
N ASP A 394 -15.82 14.99 8.89
CA ASP A 394 -15.67 14.14 7.72
C ASP A 394 -14.69 12.98 7.98
N LEU A 395 -14.80 11.91 7.18
CA LEU A 395 -13.84 10.80 7.12
C LEU A 395 -13.40 10.23 8.49
N VAL A 396 -14.36 10.08 9.39
CA VAL A 396 -14.21 9.45 10.71
C VAL A 396 -13.15 10.12 11.60
N GLY A 397 -13.11 11.46 11.61
CA GLY A 397 -12.17 12.23 12.44
C GLY A 397 -10.75 12.31 11.88
N SER A 398 -10.52 11.76 10.69
CA SER A 398 -9.22 11.72 10.01
C SER A 398 -9.02 12.93 9.09
N HIS A 399 -7.77 13.34 8.92
CA HIS A 399 -7.40 14.47 8.07
C HIS A 399 -6.09 14.20 7.32
N ALA A 400 -6.13 14.33 6.00
CA ALA A 400 -5.05 13.99 5.08
C ALA A 400 -4.33 15.24 4.57
N VAL A 401 -3.00 15.19 4.51
CA VAL A 401 -2.14 16.33 4.18
C VAL A 401 -0.87 15.88 3.44
N ILE A 402 -0.22 16.81 2.75
CA ILE A 402 1.14 16.62 2.19
C ILE A 402 2.15 17.28 3.13
N PHE A 403 3.15 16.52 3.57
CA PHE A 403 4.30 17.02 4.31
C PHE A 403 5.23 17.80 3.37
N VAL A 404 5.62 19.02 3.75
CA VAL A 404 6.58 19.83 2.99
C VAL A 404 7.84 20.18 3.77
N GLY A 405 7.82 20.09 5.10
CA GLY A 405 9.00 20.28 5.94
C GLY A 405 8.68 20.35 7.42
N TRP A 406 9.68 20.70 8.23
CA TRP A 406 9.52 20.91 9.68
C TRP A 406 9.44 22.40 10.03
N ALA A 407 8.57 22.73 10.97
CA ALA A 407 8.59 24.02 11.66
C ALA A 407 9.86 24.17 12.51
N SER A 408 10.19 25.40 12.92
CA SER A 408 11.39 25.68 13.75
C SER A 408 11.35 25.01 15.14
N ASP A 409 10.18 24.53 15.58
CA ASP A 409 10.00 23.77 16.81
C ASP A 409 10.47 22.30 16.73
N GLY A 410 10.80 21.80 15.52
CA GLY A 410 11.21 20.40 15.26
C GLY A 410 10.16 19.33 15.54
N ASN A 411 8.93 19.72 15.89
CA ASN A 411 7.84 18.89 16.40
C ASN A 411 6.54 19.01 15.58
N SER A 412 6.39 20.12 14.87
CA SER A 412 5.26 20.41 13.99
C SER A 412 5.64 20.27 12.53
N ALA A 413 4.94 19.38 11.84
CA ALA A 413 5.01 19.26 10.39
C ALA A 413 4.43 20.52 9.74
N GLN A 414 5.18 21.16 8.84
CA GLN A 414 4.63 22.09 7.85
C GLN A 414 3.98 21.28 6.73
N VAL A 415 2.76 21.65 6.37
CA VAL A 415 1.91 20.85 5.49
C VAL A 415 1.13 21.68 4.49
N ILE A 416 0.81 21.09 3.34
CA ILE A 416 -0.21 21.58 2.41
C ILE A 416 -1.49 20.73 2.56
N GLN A 417 -2.64 21.39 2.63
CA GLN A 417 -3.93 20.77 2.96
C GLN A 417 -5.12 21.47 2.28
N GLY A 418 -6.23 20.75 2.12
CA GLY A 418 -7.53 21.27 1.66
C GLY A 418 -8.61 21.18 2.74
N GLY A 419 -9.85 21.53 2.38
CA GLY A 419 -11.01 21.41 3.29
C GLY A 419 -11.07 22.42 4.44
N GLY A 420 -10.38 23.56 4.33
CA GLY A 420 -10.50 24.66 5.30
C GLY A 420 -11.70 25.57 5.06
N ALA A 421 -11.82 26.65 5.85
CA ALA A 421 -12.72 27.75 5.51
C ALA A 421 -12.39 28.27 4.08
N ALA A 422 -13.43 28.38 3.24
CA ALA A 422 -13.35 28.61 1.79
C ALA A 422 -12.78 27.48 0.90
N TRP A 423 -12.66 26.24 1.40
CA TRP A 423 -12.34 25.00 0.65
C TRP A 423 -11.02 24.96 -0.15
N LYS A 424 -10.22 26.03 -0.11
CA LYS A 424 -8.98 26.16 -0.89
C LYS A 424 -7.81 25.34 -0.32
N THR A 425 -6.88 24.98 -1.21
CA THR A 425 -5.56 24.46 -0.85
C THR A 425 -4.74 25.56 -0.17
N ARG A 426 -4.07 25.22 0.93
CA ARG A 426 -3.26 26.17 1.71
C ARG A 426 -2.20 25.48 2.56
N GLY A 427 -1.18 26.24 2.93
CA GLY A 427 -0.24 25.84 3.97
C GLY A 427 -0.85 25.80 5.37
N GLY A 428 -0.19 25.08 6.28
CA GLY A 428 -0.48 25.06 7.70
C GLY A 428 0.60 24.30 8.47
N SER A 429 0.40 24.15 9.78
CA SER A 429 1.31 23.39 10.65
C SER A 429 0.53 22.45 11.57
N ILE A 430 1.06 21.25 11.79
CA ILE A 430 0.44 20.20 12.62
C ILE A 430 1.49 19.59 13.55
N CYS A 431 1.31 19.76 14.85
CA CYS A 431 2.15 19.15 15.88
C CYS A 431 1.88 17.64 15.96
N ILE A 432 2.88 16.81 15.69
CA ILE A 432 2.72 15.34 15.55
C ILE A 432 3.64 14.49 16.43
N LYS A 433 4.66 15.09 17.05
CA LYS A 433 5.59 14.41 17.97
C LYS A 433 5.08 14.36 19.41
N GLY A 434 5.59 13.42 20.22
CA GLY A 434 5.20 13.24 21.63
C GLY A 434 5.41 14.49 22.47
N ALA A 435 6.47 15.27 22.19
CA ALA A 435 6.76 16.55 22.83
C ALA A 435 5.68 17.64 22.61
N CYS A 436 4.74 17.43 21.67
CA CYS A 436 3.59 18.31 21.47
C CYS A 436 2.55 18.23 22.60
N GLY A 437 2.59 17.21 23.46
CA GLY A 437 1.64 17.01 24.55
C GLY A 437 0.18 17.10 24.07
N ASP A 438 -0.61 17.98 24.68
CA ASP A 438 -2.03 18.12 24.34
C ASP A 438 -2.33 18.76 22.98
N ARG A 439 -1.33 19.34 22.32
CA ARG A 439 -1.45 19.80 20.92
C ARG A 439 -1.21 18.70 19.90
N MET A 440 -0.67 17.55 20.29
CA MET A 440 -0.32 16.47 19.38
C MET A 440 -1.56 15.94 18.64
N LYS A 441 -1.50 15.89 17.31
CA LYS A 441 -2.48 15.20 16.45
C LYS A 441 -1.96 13.79 16.15
N PRO A 442 -2.63 12.73 16.62
CA PRO A 442 -2.16 11.36 16.45
C PRO A 442 -1.93 11.00 14.98
N LEU A 443 -0.70 10.58 14.65
CA LEU A 443 -0.40 9.99 13.33
C LEU A 443 -1.16 8.67 13.19
N LEU A 444 -1.88 8.52 12.09
CA LEU A 444 -2.62 7.29 11.76
C LEU A 444 -1.88 6.49 10.69
N TYR A 445 -1.39 7.16 9.65
CA TYR A 445 -0.80 6.52 8.47
C TYR A 445 0.16 7.49 7.74
N ILE A 446 1.22 6.94 7.13
CA ILE A 446 2.16 7.68 6.27
C ILE A 446 2.46 6.86 5.03
N TRP A 447 2.36 7.50 3.86
CA TRP A 447 2.71 6.97 2.55
C TRP A 447 3.77 7.85 1.89
N THR A 448 4.76 7.21 1.27
CA THR A 448 5.75 7.89 0.44
C THR A 448 5.36 7.82 -1.02
N PRO A 449 5.41 8.94 -1.76
CA PRO A 449 5.52 8.95 -3.22
C PRO A 449 6.75 8.18 -3.72
#